data_AF-A0A2V6X744-F1
#
_entry.id   AF-A0A2V6X744-F1
#
_cell.length_a   1.000
_cell.length_b   1.000
_cell.length_c   1.000
_cell.angle_alpha   90.00
_cell.angle_beta   90.00
_cell.angle_gamma   90.00
#
_symmetry.space_group_name_H-M   'P 1'
#
loop_
_entity.id
_entity.type
_entity.pdbx_description
1 polymer ?
#
loop_
_entity_poly.entity_id
_entity_poly.type
_entity_poly.pdbx_seq_one_letter_code
_entity_poly.pdbx_strand_id
1 'polypeptide(L)'
;MKGRESRSDITYDYARRSVAYHFKGETFFLRKLRVADDVVPIPEGMYVDDTLSATLNYTDQLWVPQADGTYLTRIVRRKKPENEGADDVQQHYKAELVPFTLKVVPDASTGKTTAHIDLTRFSSWAKQDQPGKITFDTARRLENMSLPMMLGTSVQVRIATG
;
A
#
# COMPACT_ATOMS: atom_id res chain seq x y z
N MET A 1 -23.43 1.31 -16.51
CA MET A 1 -21.97 1.04 -16.47
C MET A 1 -21.73 -0.08 -15.47
N LYS A 2 -20.97 -1.15 -15.79
CA LYS A 2 -20.55 -2.15 -14.80
C LYS A 2 -19.17 -1.74 -14.28
N GLY A 3 -19.07 -1.42 -12.99
CA GLY A 3 -17.78 -1.18 -12.34
C GLY A 3 -16.89 -2.43 -12.40
N ARG A 4 -15.59 -2.24 -12.18
CA ARG A 4 -14.62 -3.32 -12.02
C ARG A 4 -14.47 -3.64 -10.54
N GLU A 5 -14.49 -4.91 -10.20
CA GLU A 5 -14.27 -5.34 -8.81
C GLU A 5 -12.77 -5.26 -8.48
N SER A 6 -12.46 -4.71 -7.32
CA SER A 6 -11.13 -4.75 -6.70
C SER A 6 -11.34 -4.71 -5.19
N ARG A 7 -11.13 -5.85 -4.54
CA ARG A 7 -11.34 -6.03 -3.11
C ARG A 7 -10.16 -6.79 -2.49
N SER A 8 -9.73 -6.33 -1.33
CA SER A 8 -8.77 -7.03 -0.47
C SER A 8 -9.36 -7.11 0.94
N ASP A 9 -9.43 -8.31 1.50
CA ASP A 9 -9.73 -8.54 2.91
C ASP A 9 -8.47 -9.10 3.58
N ILE A 10 -7.99 -8.39 4.59
CA ILE A 10 -6.73 -8.70 5.28
C ILE A 10 -7.02 -8.86 6.76
N THR A 11 -6.62 -9.98 7.36
CA THR A 11 -6.78 -10.23 8.79
C THR A 11 -5.41 -10.52 9.42
N TYR A 12 -5.06 -9.75 10.43
CA TYR A 12 -3.81 -9.89 11.18
C TYR A 12 -4.07 -10.68 12.47
N ASP A 13 -3.53 -11.89 12.57
CA ASP A 13 -3.53 -12.68 13.81
C ASP A 13 -2.11 -12.64 14.40
N TYR A 14 -1.87 -11.65 15.27
CA TYR A 14 -0.57 -11.48 15.93
C TYR A 14 -0.27 -12.57 16.96
N ALA A 15 -1.29 -13.20 17.54
CA ALA A 15 -1.12 -14.29 18.50
C ALA A 15 -0.58 -15.55 17.80
N ARG A 16 -1.11 -15.87 16.61
CA ARG A 16 -0.63 -16.96 15.75
C ARG A 16 0.46 -16.54 14.77
N ARG A 17 0.78 -15.24 14.73
CA ARG A 17 1.78 -14.64 13.84
C ARG A 17 1.50 -14.95 12.38
N SER A 18 0.30 -14.66 11.92
CA SER A 18 -0.12 -14.92 10.53
C SER A 18 -0.99 -13.79 9.98
N VAL A 19 -0.90 -13.57 8.68
CA VAL A 19 -1.78 -12.67 7.93
C VAL A 19 -2.59 -13.49 6.93
N ALA A 20 -3.91 -13.53 7.10
CA ALA A 20 -4.80 -14.06 6.09
C ALA A 20 -5.06 -12.98 5.04
N TYR A 21 -4.85 -13.31 3.77
CA TYR A 21 -4.97 -12.40 2.64
C TYR A 21 -5.91 -12.98 1.60
N HIS A 22 -7.03 -12.27 1.40
CA HIS A 22 -8.02 -12.60 0.38
C HIS A 22 -8.12 -11.41 -0.58
N PHE A 23 -7.81 -11.63 -1.84
CA PHE A 23 -7.85 -10.60 -2.87
C PHE A 23 -8.64 -11.09 -4.08
N LYS A 24 -9.45 -10.17 -4.62
CA LYS A 24 -10.16 -10.36 -5.87
C LYS A 24 -10.12 -9.08 -6.69
N GLY A 25 -9.62 -9.15 -7.92
CA GLY A 25 -9.60 -8.00 -8.81
C GLY A 25 -9.55 -8.36 -10.30
N GLU A 26 -9.98 -7.45 -11.16
CA GLU A 26 -9.96 -7.64 -12.62
C GLU A 26 -8.68 -7.05 -13.27
N THR A 27 -8.15 -7.68 -14.33
CA THR A 27 -7.08 -7.11 -15.18
C THR A 27 -7.57 -5.93 -16.00
N PHE A 28 -6.66 -5.06 -16.44
CA PHE A 28 -7.04 -3.74 -16.95
C PHE A 28 -7.77 -3.78 -18.29
N PHE A 29 -7.30 -4.45 -19.35
CA PHE A 29 -7.99 -4.39 -20.64
C PHE A 29 -9.02 -5.50 -20.79
N LEU A 30 -8.70 -6.71 -20.37
CA LEU A 30 -9.48 -7.92 -20.67
C LEU A 30 -10.38 -8.39 -19.53
N ARG A 31 -10.39 -7.69 -18.39
CA ARG A 31 -11.24 -8.01 -17.22
C ARG A 31 -11.05 -9.43 -16.69
N LYS A 32 -9.88 -10.02 -16.87
CA LYS A 32 -9.60 -11.36 -16.35
C LYS A 32 -9.51 -11.30 -14.83
N LEU A 33 -10.02 -12.33 -14.17
CA LEU A 33 -10.05 -12.37 -12.73
C LEU A 33 -8.68 -12.76 -12.16
N ARG A 34 -8.23 -12.01 -11.16
CA ARG A 34 -7.07 -12.31 -10.33
C ARG A 34 -7.57 -12.56 -8.91
N VAL A 35 -7.34 -13.77 -8.41
CA VAL A 35 -7.73 -14.18 -7.06
C VAL A 35 -6.50 -14.65 -6.31
N ALA A 36 -6.31 -14.17 -5.09
CA ALA A 36 -5.30 -14.69 -4.19
C ALA A 36 -5.94 -14.96 -2.84
N ASP A 37 -5.88 -16.21 -2.40
CA ASP A 37 -6.33 -16.66 -1.08
C ASP A 37 -5.15 -17.38 -0.44
N ASP A 38 -4.48 -16.71 0.50
CA ASP A 38 -3.24 -17.21 1.09
C ASP A 38 -3.08 -16.77 2.54
N VAL A 39 -2.25 -17.50 3.29
CA VAL A 39 -1.88 -17.18 4.67
C VAL A 39 -0.38 -17.04 4.77
N VAL A 40 0.08 -15.85 5.15
CA VAL A 40 1.51 -15.53 5.21
C VAL A 40 1.97 -15.50 6.67
N PRO A 41 3.05 -16.22 7.04
CA PRO A 41 3.60 -16.13 8.38
C PRO A 41 4.23 -14.76 8.63
N ILE A 42 4.14 -14.27 9.86
CA ILE A 42 4.78 -13.05 10.36
C ILE A 42 6.08 -13.45 11.07
N PRO A 43 7.27 -13.13 10.50
CA PRO A 43 8.57 -13.40 11.13
C PRO A 43 8.73 -12.74 12.50
N GLU A 44 9.56 -13.34 13.37
CA GLU A 44 9.86 -12.81 14.71
C GLU A 44 10.38 -11.37 14.68
N GLY A 45 9.88 -10.54 15.61
CA GLY A 45 10.21 -9.12 15.70
C GLY A 45 9.65 -8.24 14.57
N MET A 46 8.81 -8.77 13.67
CA MET A 46 8.29 -8.04 12.52
C MET A 46 6.87 -7.52 12.78
N TYR A 47 6.68 -6.23 12.53
CA TYR A 47 5.36 -5.62 12.45
C TYR A 47 4.88 -5.63 10.99
N VAL A 48 3.60 -5.95 10.78
CA VAL A 48 2.98 -5.99 9.45
C VAL A 48 1.69 -5.21 9.48
N ASP A 49 1.54 -4.26 8.57
CA ASP A 49 0.37 -3.41 8.53
C ASP A 49 -0.19 -3.31 7.11
N ASP A 50 -1.24 -2.52 6.89
CA ASP A 50 -1.62 -2.03 5.58
C ASP A 50 -1.17 -0.58 5.40
N THR A 51 -1.16 -0.08 4.16
CA THR A 51 -0.69 1.28 3.85
C THR A 51 -1.45 2.37 4.61
N LEU A 52 -2.76 2.22 4.80
CA LEU A 52 -3.59 3.21 5.47
C LEU A 52 -3.36 3.15 6.98
N SER A 53 -3.42 1.97 7.58
CA SER A 53 -3.19 1.75 9.00
C SER A 53 -1.77 2.18 9.41
N ALA A 54 -0.75 1.88 8.60
CA ALA A 54 0.61 2.39 8.82
C ALA A 54 0.65 3.93 8.77
N THR A 55 -0.06 4.54 7.83
CA THR A 55 -0.14 6.01 7.72
C THR A 55 -0.84 6.64 8.93
N LEU A 56 -1.86 5.99 9.48
CA LEU A 56 -2.54 6.42 10.70
C LEU A 56 -1.65 6.25 11.93
N ASN A 57 -0.89 5.16 12.02
CA ASN A 57 0.10 4.96 13.09
C ASN A 57 1.20 6.03 13.09
N TYR A 58 1.51 6.63 11.93
CA TYR A 58 2.38 7.82 11.87
C TYR A 58 1.69 9.06 12.47
N THR A 59 0.41 9.28 12.18
CA THR A 59 -0.40 10.35 12.81
C THR A 59 -0.44 10.21 14.33
N ASP A 60 -0.66 8.98 14.82
CA ASP A 60 -0.77 8.68 16.26
C ASP A 60 0.58 8.57 16.98
N GLN A 61 1.69 8.72 16.24
CA GLN A 61 3.06 8.62 16.76
C GLN A 61 3.40 7.24 17.37
N LEU A 62 2.72 6.20 16.90
CA LEU A 62 2.94 4.81 17.30
C LEU A 62 3.96 4.11 16.38
N TRP A 63 4.20 4.66 15.19
CA TRP A 63 5.24 4.15 14.30
C TRP A 63 6.59 4.75 14.66
N VAL A 64 7.49 3.94 15.21
CA VAL A 64 8.84 4.38 15.58
C VAL A 64 9.74 4.44 14.33
N PRO A 65 10.44 5.56 14.07
CA PRO A 65 11.35 5.66 12.94
C PRO A 65 12.62 4.83 13.16
N GLN A 66 13.24 4.42 12.07
CA GLN A 66 14.58 3.86 12.06
C GLN A 66 15.64 4.94 12.38
N ALA A 67 16.89 4.52 12.59
CA ALA A 67 17.99 5.42 12.94
C ALA A 67 18.25 6.52 11.90
N ASP A 68 17.90 6.29 10.63
CA ASP A 68 18.01 7.25 9.53
C ASP A 68 16.77 8.17 9.39
N GLY A 69 15.80 8.05 10.30
CA GLY A 69 14.53 8.79 10.27
C GLY A 69 13.46 8.19 9.36
N THR A 70 13.77 7.09 8.66
CA THR A 70 12.81 6.41 7.78
C THR A 70 11.85 5.56 8.60
N TYR A 71 10.56 5.55 8.23
CA TYR A 71 9.59 4.65 8.85
C TYR A 71 9.48 3.37 8.02
N LEU A 72 9.71 2.22 8.63
CA LEU A 72 9.66 0.91 7.97
C LEU A 72 8.62 0.01 8.65
N THR A 73 7.81 -0.63 7.84
CA THR A 73 6.97 -1.77 8.20
C THR A 73 6.96 -2.74 7.02
N ARG A 74 6.14 -3.78 7.11
CA ARG A 74 5.85 -4.70 6.02
C ARG A 74 4.37 -4.64 5.72
N ILE A 75 4.01 -4.87 4.47
CA ILE A 75 2.62 -5.04 4.11
C ILE A 75 2.45 -6.32 3.28
N VAL A 76 1.27 -6.92 3.37
CA VAL A 76 0.92 -8.09 2.57
C VAL A 76 0.39 -7.66 1.21
N ARG A 77 0.75 -8.41 0.17
CA ARG A 77 0.22 -8.24 -1.18
C ARG A 77 0.18 -9.56 -1.92
N ARG A 78 -0.57 -9.61 -3.02
CA ARG A 78 -0.42 -10.62 -4.07
C ARG A 78 1.00 -10.57 -4.66
N LYS A 79 1.70 -11.70 -4.67
CA LYS A 79 2.99 -11.86 -5.34
C LYS A 79 2.80 -11.85 -6.86
N LYS A 80 3.42 -10.87 -7.52
CA LYS A 80 3.40 -10.72 -8.97
C LYS A 80 4.67 -11.37 -9.57
N PRO A 81 4.57 -12.32 -10.51
CA PRO A 81 5.72 -12.77 -11.30
C PRO A 81 6.35 -11.62 -12.10
N GLU A 82 7.68 -11.64 -12.26
CA GLU A 82 8.43 -10.57 -12.94
C GLU A 82 7.97 -10.36 -14.40
N ASN A 83 7.59 -11.44 -15.07
CA ASN A 83 7.13 -11.45 -16.47
C ASN A 83 5.60 -11.34 -16.63
N GLU A 84 4.84 -11.07 -15.56
CA GLU A 84 3.38 -10.89 -15.67
C GLU A 84 3.03 -9.53 -16.29
N GLY A 85 2.41 -9.55 -17.47
CA GLY A 85 1.87 -8.38 -18.17
C GLY A 85 0.57 -7.85 -17.57
N ALA A 86 -0.02 -6.83 -18.22
CA ALA A 86 -1.20 -6.13 -17.69
C ALA A 86 -2.48 -7.00 -17.67
N ASP A 87 -2.56 -8.01 -18.55
CA ASP A 87 -3.69 -8.96 -18.66
C ASP A 87 -3.27 -10.43 -18.52
N ASP A 88 -2.07 -10.69 -18.02
CA ASP A 88 -1.68 -12.04 -17.66
C ASP A 88 -2.26 -12.40 -16.30
N VAL A 89 -2.75 -13.63 -16.19
CA VAL A 89 -3.30 -14.17 -14.94
C VAL A 89 -2.68 -15.52 -14.66
N GLN A 90 -2.31 -15.75 -13.39
CA GLN A 90 -1.88 -17.05 -12.90
C GLN A 90 -3.11 -17.84 -12.45
N GLN A 91 -3.00 -19.16 -12.53
CA GLN A 91 -4.03 -20.06 -11.99
C GLN A 91 -4.12 -19.96 -10.46
N HIS A 92 -2.97 -19.79 -9.80
CA HIS A 92 -2.88 -19.64 -8.35
C HIS A 92 -1.89 -18.53 -8.02
N TYR A 93 -2.34 -17.57 -7.21
CA TYR A 93 -1.49 -16.54 -6.66
C TYR A 93 -1.11 -16.85 -5.23
N LYS A 94 0.14 -16.55 -4.89
CA LYS A 94 0.60 -16.49 -3.49
C LYS A 94 0.58 -15.06 -2.99
N ALA A 95 0.54 -14.87 -1.69
CA ALA A 95 0.81 -13.61 -1.05
C ALA A 95 2.27 -13.52 -0.58
N GLU A 96 2.74 -12.30 -0.33
CA GLU A 96 4.06 -12.04 0.20
C GLU A 96 4.07 -10.78 1.08
N LEU A 97 5.03 -10.73 2.01
CA LEU A 97 5.32 -9.53 2.79
C LEU A 97 6.41 -8.71 2.11
N VAL A 98 6.10 -7.47 1.76
CA VAL A 98 7.07 -6.55 1.15
C VAL A 98 7.35 -5.35 2.04
N PRO A 99 8.56 -4.76 1.97
CA PRO A 99 8.85 -3.52 2.66
C PRO A 99 7.88 -2.42 2.26
N PHE A 100 7.33 -1.73 3.25
CA PHE A 100 6.67 -0.45 3.10
C PHE A 100 7.48 0.58 3.86
N THR A 101 8.00 1.53 3.11
CA THR A 101 8.96 2.51 3.59
C THR A 101 8.39 3.89 3.35
N LEU A 102 8.36 4.70 4.41
CA LEU A 102 7.87 6.07 4.37
C LEU A 102 9.02 6.99 4.77
N LYS A 103 9.51 7.76 3.79
CA LYS A 103 10.49 8.82 4.03
C LYS A 103 9.75 10.15 4.15
N VAL A 104 9.64 10.64 5.39
CA VAL A 104 8.96 11.89 5.69
C VAL A 104 9.93 13.05 5.55
N VAL A 105 9.53 14.06 4.79
CA VAL A 105 10.31 15.29 4.55
C VAL A 105 9.44 16.49 4.94
N PRO A 106 9.91 17.38 5.84
CA PRO A 106 9.22 18.61 6.13
C PRO A 106 9.29 19.57 4.93
N ASP A 107 8.18 20.22 4.64
CA ASP A 107 8.11 21.33 3.70
C ASP A 107 8.39 22.63 4.47
N ALA A 108 9.56 23.22 4.22
CA ALA A 108 10.01 24.43 4.90
C ALA A 108 9.11 25.66 4.64
N SER A 109 8.33 25.66 3.55
CA SER A 109 7.46 26.78 3.18
C SER A 109 6.08 26.71 3.85
N THR A 110 5.58 25.51 4.15
CA THR A 110 4.23 25.30 4.69
C THR A 110 4.22 24.76 6.11
N GLY A 111 5.35 24.27 6.62
CA GLY A 111 5.45 23.56 7.90
C GLY A 111 4.81 22.17 7.89
N LYS A 112 4.23 21.75 6.77
CA LYS A 112 3.63 20.42 6.57
C LYS A 112 4.71 19.37 6.40
N THR A 113 4.32 18.09 6.46
CA THR A 113 5.22 17.00 6.09
C THR A 113 4.69 16.25 4.88
N THR A 114 5.60 15.79 4.04
CA THR A 114 5.27 14.98 2.87
C THR A 114 6.05 13.69 2.89
N ALA A 115 5.49 12.65 2.32
CA ALA A 115 6.18 11.38 2.17
C ALA A 115 5.92 10.74 0.83
N HIS A 116 6.88 9.95 0.36
CA HIS A 116 6.81 9.25 -0.92
C HIS A 116 6.67 7.75 -0.69
N ILE A 117 5.85 7.10 -1.52
CA ILE A 117 5.58 5.66 -1.48
C ILE A 117 5.78 5.08 -2.88
N ASP A 118 6.56 4.01 -2.98
CA ASP A 118 6.65 3.21 -4.21
C ASP A 118 5.39 2.35 -4.39
N LEU A 119 4.46 2.82 -5.23
CA LEU A 119 3.20 2.14 -5.49
C LEU A 119 3.30 0.96 -6.43
N THR A 120 4.40 0.83 -7.17
CA THR A 120 4.61 -0.31 -8.10
C THR A 120 4.61 -1.62 -7.35
N ARG A 121 4.87 -1.56 -6.04
CA ARG A 121 4.77 -2.69 -5.15
C ARG A 121 3.33 -3.05 -4.75
N PHE A 122 2.36 -2.17 -4.92
CA PHE A 122 1.04 -2.33 -4.29
C PHE A 122 -0.09 -2.40 -5.30
N SER A 123 0.12 -1.85 -6.50
CA SER A 123 -0.88 -1.87 -7.56
C SER A 123 -0.23 -2.15 -8.90
N SER A 124 -0.82 -3.08 -9.66
CA SER A 124 -0.48 -3.22 -11.09
C SER A 124 -0.82 -1.98 -11.91
N TRP A 125 -1.58 -1.04 -11.34
CA TRP A 125 -1.96 0.20 -12.00
C TRP A 125 -1.01 1.35 -11.65
N ALA A 126 -0.09 1.16 -10.70
CA ALA A 126 0.86 2.20 -10.33
C ALA A 126 1.78 2.54 -11.51
N LYS A 127 2.06 3.83 -11.67
CA LYS A 127 3.01 4.28 -12.67
C LYS A 127 4.44 4.02 -12.20
N GLN A 128 5.21 3.31 -13.02
CA GLN A 128 6.64 3.14 -12.78
C GLN A 128 7.32 4.51 -12.74
N ASP A 129 8.27 4.68 -11.82
CA ASP A 129 9.07 5.89 -11.62
C ASP A 129 8.31 7.14 -11.12
N GLN A 130 7.02 7.01 -10.77
CA GLN A 130 6.26 8.10 -10.14
C GLN A 130 5.70 7.63 -8.79
N PRO A 131 6.42 7.86 -7.68
CA PRO A 131 5.95 7.45 -6.38
C PRO A 131 4.64 8.16 -6.01
N GLY A 132 3.80 7.47 -5.23
CA GLY A 132 2.70 8.10 -4.54
C GLY A 132 3.21 9.15 -3.56
N LYS A 133 2.43 10.20 -3.35
CA LYS A 133 2.71 11.26 -2.39
C LYS A 133 1.66 11.29 -1.31
N ILE A 134 2.08 11.27 -0.06
CA ILE A 134 1.25 11.58 1.10
C ILE A 134 1.62 12.98 1.59
N THR A 135 0.61 13.78 1.92
CA THR A 135 0.75 15.06 2.62
C THR A 135 0.07 14.92 3.97
N PHE A 136 0.79 15.32 5.01
CA PHE A 136 0.26 15.47 6.35
C PHE A 136 0.23 16.95 6.74
N ASP A 137 -0.74 17.33 7.55
CA ASP A 137 -0.79 18.66 8.14
C ASP A 137 0.33 18.88 9.18
N THR A 138 0.35 20.06 9.81
CA THR A 138 1.31 20.41 10.86
C THR A 138 1.17 19.57 12.14
N ALA A 139 0.02 18.90 12.33
CA ALA A 139 -0.27 17.97 13.41
C ALA A 139 -0.05 16.50 13.01
N ARG A 140 0.59 16.23 11.86
CA ARG A 140 0.83 14.89 11.28
C ARG A 140 -0.44 14.14 10.85
N ARG A 141 -1.60 14.80 10.75
CA ARG A 141 -2.83 14.17 10.27
C ARG A 141 -2.77 14.02 8.76
N LEU A 142 -3.18 12.86 8.27
CA LEU A 142 -3.29 12.60 6.83
C LEU A 142 -4.27 13.60 6.19
N GLU A 143 -3.76 14.48 5.33
CA GLU A 143 -4.56 15.48 4.61
C GLU A 143 -4.93 14.96 3.21
N ASN A 144 -3.92 14.46 2.48
CA ASN A 144 -4.10 13.97 1.12
C ASN A 144 -3.11 12.86 0.80
N MET A 145 -3.58 11.87 0.04
CA MET A 145 -2.75 10.85 -0.60
C MET A 145 -3.03 10.89 -2.11
N SER A 146 -2.01 11.20 -2.90
CA SER A 146 -2.05 11.24 -4.35
C SER A 146 -1.24 10.09 -4.92
N LEU A 147 -1.90 9.20 -5.65
CA LEU A 147 -1.30 7.99 -6.16
C LEU A 147 -1.35 7.99 -7.70
N PRO A 148 -0.24 8.30 -8.39
CA PRO A 148 -0.17 8.27 -9.85
C PRO A 148 -0.37 6.85 -10.40
N MET A 149 -1.23 6.73 -11.40
CA MET A 149 -1.55 5.46 -12.05
C MET A 149 -1.19 5.50 -13.54
N MET A 150 -1.20 4.34 -14.20
CA MET A 150 -1.02 4.22 -15.64
C MET A 150 -2.10 5.00 -16.41
N LEU A 151 -1.84 5.26 -17.70
CA LEU A 151 -2.78 5.88 -18.63
C LEU A 151 -3.26 7.28 -18.21
N GLY A 152 -2.41 8.02 -17.49
CA GLY A 152 -2.71 9.39 -17.06
C GLY A 152 -3.76 9.47 -15.95
N THR A 153 -4.06 8.36 -15.28
CA THR A 153 -5.03 8.33 -14.17
C THR A 153 -4.35 8.52 -12.80
N SER A 154 -5.13 8.82 -11.75
CA SER A 154 -4.63 8.85 -10.37
C SER A 154 -5.73 8.47 -9.39
N VAL A 155 -5.33 7.96 -8.22
CA VAL A 155 -6.21 7.82 -7.05
C VAL A 155 -5.90 8.95 -6.08
N GLN A 156 -6.94 9.63 -5.61
CA GLN A 156 -6.83 10.68 -4.60
C GLN A 156 -7.64 10.27 -3.38
N VAL A 157 -6.98 10.18 -2.23
CA VAL A 157 -7.66 10.04 -0.93
C VAL A 157 -7.49 11.35 -0.20
N ARG A 158 -8.60 11.99 0.14
CA ARG A 158 -8.64 13.21 0.94
C ARG A 158 -9.42 12.92 2.19
N ILE A 159 -8.83 13.24 3.34
CA ILE A 159 -9.53 13.14 4.61
C ILE A 159 -9.91 14.56 5.00
N ALA A 160 -11.21 14.85 4.96
CA ALA A 160 -11.72 16.09 5.50
C ALA A 160 -11.73 15.97 7.03
N THR A 161 -10.88 16.71 7.72
CA THR A 161 -11.09 16.98 9.15
C THR A 161 -12.27 17.94 9.26
N GLY A 162 -13.41 17.43 9.72
CA GLY A 162 -14.56 18.24 10.13
C GLY A 162 -14.25 19.09 11.35
#